data_AF-H1LZZ4-F1
#
_entry.id   AF-H1LZZ4-F1
#
_cell.length_a   1.000
_cell.length_b   1.000
_cell.length_c   1.000
_cell.angle_alpha   90.00
_cell.angle_beta   90.00
_cell.angle_gamma   90.00
#
_symmetry.space_group_name_H-M   'P 1'
#
loop_
_entity.id
_entity.type
_entity.pdbx_description
1 polymer ?
#
loop_
_entity_poly.entity_id
_entity_poly.type
_entity_poly.pdbx_seq_one_letter_code
_entity_poly.pdbx_strand_id
1 'polypeptide(L)'
;MDLNYIKPKIFEALKGYTGEQFVKDLISGIIVAIIAMPLSIALAIASGVNPEQGLYTAVVAGFFISFLGGSIVQIGGPTAAFVIIIYGIVAQYGMAGLTVATIMAGFMLILMGIFRLGDLIKFIPKTITVGFTFGIAVSIVAGQIKDFFGLDMGAVPAEFVEKMIALFKNFHTLNIATFLVGLLALLIQIFWPKVSKKIPGSLIAIIVTTLIVKFGNLPVKTIGDLYTIKAGLPEFSMPGVTPELISQMISPAFTIAILAAIESLLSCVVSDTMTGSHHSPNAELIGQGVGNIMSALFGGIPATGAIARTAANVKNGGRTPIAGMIHAITLMLILLFLMPYASLIPMSCLAAILIIVGYNMSGWRNVVHIIKTAPKSDIAVLLITLFLTVLFDLVMAIKFGMILAAFLFLKRMSDIANVRQWVDKSDSDEYALNSDFKSVPKNTIVYEIFGALFFGATKDLLNIVNEEGKNVLILRMRNVPAMDISGLEALEELLGICKKRNMTLILSHVNEQPMKVMEKAGFIEKAGRENFCENIDKALERARTLDK
;
A
#
# COMPACT_ATOMS: atom_id res chain seq x y z
N MET A 1 -15.34 18.42 19.04
CA MET A 1 -14.89 17.47 18.00
C MET A 1 -14.19 16.33 18.73
N ASP A 2 -14.69 15.09 18.64
CA ASP A 2 -14.03 13.95 19.29
C ASP A 2 -12.73 13.61 18.54
N LEU A 3 -11.58 13.82 19.19
CA LEU A 3 -10.23 13.59 18.64
C LEU A 3 -9.66 12.23 19.04
N ASN A 4 -10.45 11.32 19.61
CA ASN A 4 -9.98 9.99 20.01
C ASN A 4 -9.39 9.19 18.84
N TYR A 5 -9.84 9.43 17.60
CA TYR A 5 -9.36 8.75 16.40
C TYR A 5 -7.91 9.09 16.00
N ILE A 6 -7.32 10.16 16.55
CA ILE A 6 -5.92 10.55 16.31
C ILE A 6 -5.02 10.35 17.54
N LYS A 7 -5.53 9.71 18.59
CA LYS A 7 -4.77 9.49 19.82
C LYS A 7 -3.64 8.48 19.58
N PRO A 8 -2.38 8.82 19.90
CA PRO A 8 -1.26 7.88 19.81
C PRO A 8 -1.48 6.64 20.67
N LYS A 9 -1.06 5.47 20.17
CA LYS A 9 -1.23 4.20 20.88
C LYS A 9 -0.37 4.07 22.13
N ILE A 10 0.68 4.88 22.29
CA ILE A 10 1.52 4.84 23.49
C ILE A 10 0.72 5.07 24.78
N PHE A 11 -0.26 5.97 24.76
CA PHE A 11 -1.10 6.26 25.93
C PHE A 11 -2.03 5.11 26.32
N GLU A 12 -2.36 4.23 25.38
CA GLU A 12 -3.09 2.99 25.65
C GLU A 12 -2.13 1.90 26.13
N ALA A 13 -0.98 1.74 25.47
CA ALA A 13 0.01 0.73 25.79
C ALA A 13 0.66 0.90 27.18
N LEU A 14 0.75 2.14 27.67
CA LEU A 14 1.27 2.42 29.01
C LEU A 14 0.31 2.03 30.14
N LYS A 15 -0.99 1.82 29.85
CA LYS A 15 -1.96 1.35 30.84
C LYS A 15 -1.70 -0.13 31.15
N GLY A 16 -1.19 -0.41 32.35
CA GLY A 16 -0.83 -1.77 32.75
C GLY A 16 0.57 -2.21 32.30
N TYR A 17 1.46 -1.25 31.99
CA TYR A 17 2.84 -1.55 31.65
C TYR A 17 3.60 -2.15 32.83
N THR A 18 4.22 -3.32 32.63
CA THR A 18 4.94 -4.07 33.67
C THR A 18 6.44 -4.05 33.44
N GLY A 19 7.22 -4.28 34.49
CA GLY A 19 8.68 -4.43 34.38
C GLY A 19 9.11 -5.59 33.49
N GLU A 20 8.32 -6.68 33.46
CA GLU A 20 8.58 -7.81 32.56
C GLU A 20 8.42 -7.40 31.08
N GLN A 21 7.39 -6.61 30.77
CA GLN A 21 7.19 -6.09 29.41
C GLN A 21 8.30 -5.12 29.02
N PHE A 22 8.79 -4.29 29.96
CA PHE A 22 9.95 -3.44 29.72
C PHE A 22 11.19 -4.22 29.30
N VAL A 23 11.51 -5.32 29.98
CA VAL A 23 12.66 -6.16 29.60
C VAL A 23 12.49 -6.74 28.19
N LYS A 24 11.27 -7.17 27.82
CA LYS A 24 10.98 -7.67 26.47
C LYS A 24 11.12 -6.58 25.41
N ASP A 25 10.58 -5.39 25.66
CA ASP A 25 10.70 -4.24 24.76
C ASP A 25 12.16 -3.77 24.63
N LEU A 26 12.93 -3.82 25.72
CA LEU A 26 14.36 -3.50 25.73
C LEU A 26 15.18 -4.44 24.86
N ILE A 27 15.03 -5.75 25.08
CA ILE A 27 15.72 -6.77 24.30
C ILE A 27 15.32 -6.66 22.81
N SER A 28 14.03 -6.50 22.54
CA SER A 28 13.51 -6.36 21.19
C SER A 28 14.07 -5.12 20.49
N GLY A 29 14.03 -3.95 21.14
CA GLY A 29 14.55 -2.70 20.60
C GLY A 29 16.03 -2.78 20.24
N ILE A 30 16.85 -3.39 21.11
CA ILE A 30 18.29 -3.62 20.85
C ILE A 30 18.50 -4.54 19.64
N ILE A 31 17.81 -5.69 19.59
CA ILE A 31 17.94 -6.64 18.47
C ILE A 31 17.53 -5.98 17.15
N VAL A 32 16.42 -5.25 17.14
CA VAL A 32 15.93 -4.55 15.94
C VAL A 32 16.89 -3.44 15.51
N ALA A 33 17.52 -2.72 16.44
CA ALA A 33 18.55 -1.73 16.12
C ALA A 33 19.77 -2.36 15.43
N ILE A 34 20.23 -3.50 15.94
CA ILE A 34 21.34 -4.26 15.33
C ILE A 34 20.97 -4.72 13.91
N ILE A 35 19.73 -5.19 13.70
CA ILE A 35 19.23 -5.56 12.36
C ILE A 35 19.15 -4.36 11.43
N ALA A 36 18.70 -3.21 11.93
CA ALA A 36 18.39 -2.03 11.13
C ALA A 36 19.61 -1.21 10.73
N MET A 37 20.69 -1.22 11.51
CA MET A 37 21.88 -0.40 11.25
C MET A 37 22.49 -0.67 9.86
N PRO A 38 22.80 -1.93 9.47
CA PRO A 38 23.31 -2.24 8.13
C PRO A 38 22.38 -1.75 7.01
N LEU A 39 21.08 -1.96 7.19
CA LEU A 39 20.07 -1.62 6.20
C LEU A 39 19.94 -0.10 6.04
N SER A 40 19.98 0.65 7.15
CA SER A 40 19.82 2.10 7.13
C SER A 40 20.99 2.77 6.42
N ILE A 41 22.23 2.30 6.69
CA ILE A 41 23.43 2.76 5.99
C ILE A 41 23.34 2.44 4.49
N ALA A 42 23.00 1.19 4.14
CA ALA A 42 22.94 0.78 2.75
C ALA A 42 21.88 1.56 1.96
N LEU A 43 20.69 1.76 2.54
CA LEU A 43 19.60 2.52 1.92
C LEU A 43 19.94 4.00 1.72
N ALA A 44 20.67 4.61 2.66
CA ALA A 44 21.13 6.00 2.52
C ALA A 44 22.08 6.15 1.31
N ILE A 45 23.08 5.29 1.23
CA ILE A 45 24.03 5.25 0.11
C ILE A 45 23.32 4.99 -1.21
N ALA A 46 22.40 4.02 -1.26
CA ALA A 46 21.62 3.72 -2.45
C ALA A 46 20.72 4.89 -2.88
N SER A 47 20.33 5.76 -1.94
CA SER A 47 19.57 6.97 -2.18
C SER A 47 20.43 8.16 -2.61
N GLY A 48 21.76 7.97 -2.77
CA GLY A 48 22.69 9.02 -3.19
C GLY A 48 23.06 10.00 -2.08
N VAL A 49 22.81 9.65 -0.82
CA VAL A 49 23.18 10.46 0.35
C VAL A 49 24.27 9.75 1.16
N ASN A 50 24.89 10.47 2.10
CA ASN A 50 25.88 9.90 3.01
C ASN A 50 25.27 8.84 3.96
N PRO A 51 26.10 7.92 4.50
CA PRO A 51 25.68 6.87 5.42
C PRO A 51 24.91 7.36 6.65
N GLU A 52 25.33 8.48 7.25
CA GLU A 52 24.79 8.98 8.51
C GLU A 52 23.33 9.40 8.39
N GLN A 53 22.88 9.91 7.24
CA GLN A 53 21.48 10.32 7.06
C GLN A 53 20.51 9.14 7.24
N GLY A 54 20.90 7.92 6.86
CA GLY A 54 20.10 6.73 7.09
C GLY A 54 19.89 6.44 8.58
N LEU A 55 20.95 6.60 9.37
CA LEU A 55 20.89 6.42 10.82
C LEU A 55 20.16 7.59 11.49
N TYR A 56 20.40 8.84 11.09
CA TYR A 56 19.64 10.01 11.57
C TYR A 56 18.14 9.81 11.38
N THR A 57 17.74 9.29 10.21
CA THR A 57 16.34 8.97 9.91
C THR A 57 15.79 7.91 10.84
N ALA A 58 16.50 6.80 11.02
CA ALA A 58 16.06 5.71 11.88
C ALA A 58 16.00 6.10 13.36
N VAL A 59 16.87 7.01 13.80
CA VAL A 59 16.88 7.57 15.15
C VAL A 59 15.72 8.56 15.34
N VAL A 60 15.69 9.63 14.55
CA VAL A 60 14.77 10.75 14.77
C VAL A 60 13.36 10.38 14.32
N ALA A 61 13.16 10.02 13.06
CA ALA A 61 11.85 9.62 12.56
C ALA A 61 11.34 8.36 13.28
N GLY A 62 12.21 7.37 13.52
CA GLY A 62 11.86 6.15 14.24
C GLY A 62 11.30 6.43 15.64
N PHE A 63 11.94 7.32 16.40
CA PHE A 63 11.46 7.75 17.71
C PHE A 63 10.08 8.40 17.65
N PHE A 64 9.91 9.42 16.79
CA PHE A 64 8.64 10.16 16.71
C PHE A 64 7.49 9.30 16.15
N ILE A 65 7.77 8.42 15.18
CA ILE A 65 6.78 7.47 14.66
C ILE A 65 6.33 6.51 15.77
N SER A 66 7.24 5.98 16.58
CA SER A 66 6.87 5.13 17.72
C SER A 66 6.09 5.93 18.78
N PHE A 67 6.53 7.15 19.09
CA PHE A 67 5.92 7.95 20.14
C PHE A 67 4.51 8.44 19.79
N LEU A 68 4.29 8.89 18.55
CA LEU A 68 3.04 9.52 18.10
C LEU A 68 2.19 8.63 17.20
N GLY A 69 2.69 7.46 16.80
CA GLY A 69 2.06 6.56 15.85
C GLY A 69 0.79 5.88 16.36
N GLY A 70 0.12 5.25 15.41
CA GLY A 70 -1.15 4.56 15.59
C GLY A 70 -1.01 3.06 15.82
N SER A 71 0.21 2.52 15.81
CA SER A 71 0.49 1.11 16.10
C SER A 71 1.30 0.95 17.39
N ILE A 72 1.08 -0.17 18.07
CA ILE A 72 1.78 -0.51 19.32
C ILE A 72 3.16 -1.11 19.11
N VAL A 73 3.56 -1.46 17.88
CA VAL A 73 4.81 -2.21 17.62
C VAL A 73 5.58 -1.72 16.39
N GLN A 74 5.08 -0.69 15.71
CA GLN A 74 5.65 -0.18 14.47
C GLN A 74 7.06 0.38 14.68
N ILE A 75 7.99 0.02 13.80
CA ILE A 75 9.35 0.56 13.77
C ILE A 75 9.53 1.41 12.51
N GLY A 76 9.71 2.72 12.73
CA GLY A 76 9.95 3.71 11.68
C GLY A 76 11.42 3.79 11.27
N GLY A 77 11.67 4.30 10.06
CA GLY A 77 13.02 4.64 9.57
C GLY A 77 13.08 4.65 8.04
N PRO A 78 14.29 4.67 7.44
CA PRO A 78 14.42 4.67 5.99
C PRO A 78 13.96 3.33 5.41
N THR A 79 13.40 3.35 4.20
CA THR A 79 12.94 2.16 3.49
C THR A 79 13.36 2.17 2.03
N ALA A 80 13.49 0.95 1.48
CA ALA A 80 13.77 0.68 0.08
C ALA A 80 12.84 1.40 -0.90
N ALA A 81 11.58 1.62 -0.50
CA ALA A 81 10.58 2.23 -1.35
C ALA A 81 10.93 3.69 -1.74
N PHE A 82 11.66 4.40 -0.87
CA PHE A 82 12.05 5.78 -1.14
C PHE A 82 13.35 5.91 -1.96
N VAL A 83 14.13 4.85 -2.15
CA VAL A 83 15.50 4.94 -2.67
C VAL A 83 15.57 5.68 -4.01
N ILE A 84 14.71 5.31 -4.97
CA ILE A 84 14.74 5.85 -6.33
C ILE A 84 14.30 7.32 -6.34
N ILE A 85 13.22 7.64 -5.63
CA ILE A 85 12.71 9.01 -5.57
C ILE A 85 13.70 9.93 -4.84
N ILE A 86 14.29 9.48 -3.73
CA ILE A 86 15.32 10.26 -3.03
C ILE A 86 16.51 10.48 -3.95
N TYR A 87 17.00 9.44 -4.62
CA TYR A 87 18.13 9.54 -5.54
C TYR A 87 17.85 10.57 -6.65
N GLY A 88 16.67 10.53 -7.27
CA GLY A 88 16.26 11.50 -8.29
C GLY A 88 16.21 12.94 -7.77
N ILE A 89 15.60 13.14 -6.59
CA ILE A 89 15.51 14.47 -5.97
C ILE A 89 16.91 15.00 -5.61
N VAL A 90 17.76 14.18 -5.02
CA VAL A 90 19.11 14.58 -4.61
C VAL A 90 19.98 14.89 -5.82
N ALA A 91 19.88 14.08 -6.89
CA ALA A 91 20.62 14.31 -8.13
C ALA A 91 20.21 15.63 -8.81
N GLN A 92 18.93 16.03 -8.73
CA GLN A 92 18.41 17.21 -9.43
C GLN A 92 18.36 18.48 -8.58
N TYR A 93 18.03 18.37 -7.30
CA TYR A 93 17.73 19.49 -6.37
C TYR A 93 18.60 19.48 -5.12
N GLY A 94 19.48 18.49 -4.96
CA GLY A 94 20.33 18.32 -3.78
C GLY A 94 19.58 18.02 -2.49
N MET A 95 20.32 18.02 -1.38
CA MET A 95 19.77 17.76 -0.05
C MET A 95 18.76 18.81 0.41
N ALA A 96 18.89 20.07 -0.05
CA ALA A 96 17.94 21.12 0.28
C ALA A 96 16.55 20.81 -0.30
N GLY A 97 16.47 20.40 -1.58
CA GLY A 97 15.22 19.96 -2.20
C GLY A 97 14.60 18.77 -1.49
N LEU A 98 15.41 17.75 -1.16
CA LEU A 98 14.93 16.58 -0.40
C LEU A 98 14.35 16.97 0.95
N THR A 99 15.02 17.85 1.69
CA THR A 99 14.57 18.31 3.01
C THR A 99 13.24 19.04 2.91
N VAL A 100 13.10 19.96 1.95
CA VAL A 100 11.85 20.69 1.70
C VAL A 100 10.71 19.73 1.32
N ALA A 101 10.96 18.81 0.38
CA ALA A 101 9.96 17.82 -0.03
C ALA A 101 9.51 16.94 1.13
N THR A 102 10.43 16.53 2.01
CA THR A 102 10.14 15.68 3.17
C THR A 102 9.31 16.42 4.23
N ILE A 103 9.61 17.69 4.50
CA ILE A 103 8.82 18.54 5.41
C ILE A 103 7.40 18.72 4.85
N MET A 104 7.28 19.06 3.56
CA MET A 104 5.99 19.21 2.89
C MET A 104 5.18 17.90 2.93
N ALA A 105 5.83 16.76 2.68
CA ALA A 105 5.20 15.45 2.78
C ALA A 105 4.69 15.18 4.20
N GLY A 106 5.46 15.56 5.22
CA GLY A 106 5.04 15.43 6.61
C GLY A 106 3.81 16.27 6.96
N PHE A 107 3.71 17.50 6.44
CA PHE A 107 2.48 18.30 6.56
C PHE A 107 1.29 17.65 5.84
N MET A 108 1.50 17.12 4.63
CA MET A 108 0.44 16.41 3.89
C MET A 108 -0.06 15.19 4.69
N LEU A 109 0.84 14.40 5.28
CA LEU A 109 0.50 13.25 6.12
C LEU A 109 -0.32 13.64 7.36
N ILE A 110 0.06 14.73 8.04
CA ILE A 110 -0.72 15.27 9.18
C ILE A 110 -2.11 15.67 8.72
N LEU A 111 -2.24 16.40 7.61
CA LEU A 111 -3.53 16.78 7.05
C LEU A 111 -4.37 15.56 6.69
N MET A 112 -3.77 14.54 6.06
CA MET A 112 -4.46 13.29 5.74
C MET A 112 -5.00 12.59 7.01
N GLY A 113 -4.23 12.56 8.10
CA GLY A 113 -4.70 12.02 9.37
C GLY A 113 -5.85 12.84 9.99
N ILE A 114 -5.76 14.16 9.96
CA ILE A 114 -6.82 15.06 10.47
C ILE A 114 -8.13 14.86 9.69
N PHE A 115 -8.05 14.77 8.36
CA PHE A 115 -9.19 14.57 7.45
C PHE A 115 -9.68 13.12 7.35
N ARG A 116 -9.18 12.22 8.20
CA ARG A 116 -9.58 10.80 8.25
C ARG A 116 -9.31 10.00 6.96
N LEU A 117 -8.27 10.37 6.22
CA LEU A 117 -7.91 9.71 4.96
C LEU A 117 -7.13 8.40 5.18
N GLY A 118 -6.76 8.04 6.41
CA GLY A 118 -6.08 6.77 6.70
C GLY A 118 -6.92 5.54 6.38
N ASP A 119 -8.25 5.65 6.43
CA ASP A 119 -9.15 4.56 6.06
C ASP A 119 -9.20 4.31 4.55
N LEU A 120 -8.81 5.31 3.73
CA LEU A 120 -8.85 5.18 2.27
C LEU A 120 -7.81 4.21 1.72
N ILE A 121 -6.77 3.91 2.50
CA ILE A 121 -5.73 2.96 2.11
C ILE A 121 -6.29 1.56 1.81
N LYS A 122 -7.41 1.20 2.46
CA LYS A 122 -8.11 -0.09 2.32
C LYS A 122 -8.64 -0.30 0.90
N PHE A 123 -8.83 0.78 0.14
CA PHE A 123 -9.29 0.73 -1.24
C PHE A 123 -8.17 0.51 -2.25
N ILE A 124 -6.89 0.53 -1.84
CA ILE A 124 -5.78 0.26 -2.75
C ILE A 124 -5.70 -1.26 -3.00
N PRO A 125 -5.91 -1.73 -4.24
CA PRO A 125 -5.87 -3.15 -4.55
C PRO A 125 -4.51 -3.77 -4.21
N LYS A 126 -4.56 -5.00 -3.69
CA LYS A 126 -3.35 -5.80 -3.41
C LYS A 126 -2.46 -6.01 -4.64
N THR A 127 -3.05 -6.05 -5.84
CA THR A 127 -2.29 -6.18 -7.09
C THR A 127 -1.40 -4.98 -7.38
N ILE A 128 -1.83 -3.77 -6.99
CA ILE A 128 -1.00 -2.56 -7.11
C ILE A 128 0.16 -2.65 -6.13
N THR A 129 -0.12 -2.98 -4.86
CA THR A 129 0.92 -3.02 -3.82
C THR A 129 1.99 -4.05 -4.10
N VAL A 130 1.59 -5.25 -4.53
CA VAL A 130 2.51 -6.30 -4.94
C VAL A 130 3.29 -5.91 -6.21
N GLY A 131 2.62 -5.30 -7.20
CA GLY A 131 3.25 -4.91 -8.46
C GLY A 131 4.34 -3.87 -8.27
N PHE A 132 4.05 -2.79 -7.54
CA PHE A 132 5.06 -1.76 -7.29
C PHE A 132 6.18 -2.28 -6.39
N THR A 133 5.88 -3.10 -5.37
CA THR A 133 6.92 -3.64 -4.46
C THR A 133 7.92 -4.48 -5.24
N PHE A 134 7.43 -5.32 -6.16
CA PHE A 134 8.29 -6.09 -7.06
C PHE A 134 9.09 -5.16 -7.98
N GLY A 135 8.48 -4.13 -8.55
CA GLY A 135 9.17 -3.16 -9.39
C GLY A 135 10.32 -2.44 -8.66
N ILE A 136 10.07 -1.97 -7.43
CA ILE A 136 11.09 -1.37 -6.56
C ILE A 136 12.22 -2.36 -6.27
N ALA A 137 11.89 -3.63 -5.98
CA ALA A 137 12.88 -4.67 -5.73
C ALA A 137 13.81 -4.87 -6.95
N VAL A 138 13.25 -4.91 -8.17
CA VAL A 138 14.03 -5.01 -9.42
C VAL A 138 14.96 -3.81 -9.58
N SER A 139 14.44 -2.60 -9.39
CA SER A 139 15.22 -1.36 -9.52
C SER A 139 16.33 -1.22 -8.47
N ILE A 140 16.11 -1.71 -7.25
CA ILE A 140 17.15 -1.78 -6.20
C ILE A 140 18.26 -2.72 -6.63
N VAL A 141 17.92 -3.96 -7.03
CA VAL A 141 18.91 -4.96 -7.46
C VAL A 141 19.73 -4.42 -8.64
N ALA A 142 19.07 -3.79 -9.62
CA ALA A 142 19.76 -3.15 -10.74
C ALA A 142 20.71 -2.03 -10.27
N GLY A 143 20.29 -1.22 -9.30
CA GLY A 143 21.14 -0.19 -8.69
C GLY A 143 22.40 -0.73 -8.01
N GLN A 144 22.36 -1.97 -7.51
CA GLN A 144 23.50 -2.58 -6.81
C GLN A 144 24.55 -3.21 -7.72
N ILE A 145 24.27 -3.36 -9.03
CA ILE A 145 25.16 -4.06 -9.96
C ILE A 145 26.55 -3.40 -10.00
N LYS A 146 26.61 -2.07 -10.00
CA LYS A 146 27.89 -1.33 -10.02
C LYS A 146 28.78 -1.74 -8.84
N ASP A 147 28.28 -1.63 -7.62
CA ASP A 147 29.08 -1.85 -6.41
C ASP A 147 29.31 -3.34 -6.13
N PHE A 148 28.38 -4.22 -6.54
CA PHE A 148 28.52 -5.67 -6.39
C PHE A 148 29.63 -6.24 -7.28
N PHE A 149 29.73 -5.79 -8.54
CA PHE A 149 30.79 -6.21 -9.47
C PHE A 149 32.03 -5.30 -9.42
N GLY A 150 31.98 -4.19 -8.69
CA GLY A 150 33.06 -3.20 -8.61
C GLY A 150 33.34 -2.53 -9.95
N LEU A 151 32.31 -2.23 -10.73
CA LEU A 151 32.45 -1.60 -12.05
C LEU A 151 33.01 -0.19 -11.90
N ASP A 152 34.02 0.12 -12.71
CA ASP A 152 34.57 1.46 -12.79
C ASP A 152 33.74 2.30 -13.77
N MET A 153 32.88 3.14 -13.21
CA MET A 153 32.02 4.08 -13.94
C MET A 153 31.64 5.27 -13.04
N GLY A 154 31.22 6.37 -13.67
CA GLY A 154 30.74 7.57 -12.98
C GLY A 154 29.40 7.37 -12.25
N ALA A 155 28.64 8.45 -12.09
CA ALA A 155 27.30 8.39 -11.50
C ALA A 155 26.40 7.44 -12.29
N VAL A 156 25.63 6.62 -11.58
CA VAL A 156 24.67 5.71 -12.22
C VAL A 156 23.43 6.53 -12.59
N PRO A 157 22.90 6.45 -13.82
CA PRO A 157 21.65 7.13 -14.16
C PRO A 157 20.51 6.76 -13.21
N ALA A 158 19.62 7.70 -12.92
CA ALA A 158 18.46 7.45 -12.06
C ALA A 158 17.48 6.48 -12.75
N GLU A 159 17.16 6.78 -14.00
CA GLU A 159 16.23 6.03 -14.85
C GLU A 159 16.71 4.62 -15.16
N PHE A 160 15.79 3.65 -15.12
CA PHE A 160 16.12 2.23 -15.19
C PHE A 160 16.75 1.83 -16.52
N VAL A 161 16.20 2.28 -17.65
CA VAL A 161 16.69 1.90 -18.99
C VAL A 161 18.11 2.44 -19.21
N GLU A 162 18.33 3.71 -18.92
CA GLU A 162 19.65 4.36 -19.02
C GLU A 162 20.67 3.69 -18.11
N LYS A 163 20.26 3.34 -16.89
CA LYS A 163 21.06 2.59 -15.92
C LYS A 163 21.49 1.23 -16.47
N MET A 164 20.58 0.45 -17.03
CA MET A 164 20.92 -0.86 -17.59
C MET A 164 21.88 -0.75 -18.78
N ILE A 165 21.70 0.25 -19.65
CA ILE A 165 22.61 0.52 -20.78
C ILE A 165 24.00 0.91 -20.26
N ALA A 166 24.07 1.79 -19.26
CA ALA A 166 25.34 2.23 -18.67
C ALA A 166 26.08 1.08 -17.98
N LEU A 167 25.37 0.23 -17.23
CA LEU A 167 25.94 -0.96 -16.59
C LEU A 167 26.48 -1.95 -17.62
N PHE A 168 25.73 -2.20 -18.70
CA PHE A 168 26.16 -3.11 -19.76
C PHE A 168 27.42 -2.61 -20.47
N LYS A 169 27.47 -1.31 -20.80
CA LYS A 169 28.65 -0.70 -21.45
C LYS A 169 29.92 -0.81 -20.60
N ASN A 170 29.80 -0.66 -19.28
CA ASN A 170 30.92 -0.68 -18.36
C ASN A 170 31.18 -2.06 -17.74
N PHE A 171 30.46 -3.11 -18.13
CA PHE A 171 30.60 -4.43 -17.50
C PHE A 171 32.01 -5.04 -17.66
N HIS A 172 32.75 -4.61 -18.68
CA HIS A 172 34.14 -5.01 -18.91
C HIS A 172 35.13 -4.52 -17.85
N THR A 173 34.77 -3.53 -17.02
CA THR A 173 35.61 -2.98 -15.94
C THR A 173 35.42 -3.70 -14.60
N LEU A 174 34.91 -4.94 -14.62
CA LEU A 174 34.63 -5.71 -13.40
C LEU A 174 35.88 -5.95 -12.56
N ASN A 175 35.76 -5.74 -11.25
CA ASN A 175 36.81 -6.02 -10.28
C ASN A 175 36.52 -7.36 -9.59
N ILE A 176 37.37 -8.35 -9.87
CA ILE A 176 37.21 -9.72 -9.36
C ILE A 176 37.25 -9.76 -7.82
N ALA A 177 38.15 -8.99 -7.19
CA ALA A 177 38.24 -8.95 -5.73
C ALA A 177 36.96 -8.40 -5.11
N THR A 178 36.42 -7.31 -5.67
CA THR A 178 35.15 -6.72 -5.23
C THR A 178 33.99 -7.69 -5.38
N PHE A 179 33.90 -8.37 -6.53
CA PHE A 179 32.89 -9.40 -6.79
C PHE A 179 32.98 -10.58 -5.81
N LEU A 180 34.18 -11.11 -5.55
CA LEU A 180 34.36 -12.23 -4.61
C LEU A 180 33.98 -11.85 -3.18
N VAL A 181 34.30 -10.62 -2.75
CA VAL A 181 33.87 -10.10 -1.43
C VAL A 181 32.35 -9.95 -1.38
N GLY A 182 31.73 -9.41 -2.44
CA GLY A 182 30.27 -9.31 -2.54
C GLY A 182 29.58 -10.67 -2.54
N LEU A 183 30.13 -11.64 -3.29
CA LEU A 183 29.65 -13.01 -3.33
C LEU A 183 29.76 -13.68 -1.96
N LEU A 184 30.88 -13.49 -1.25
CA LEU A 184 31.04 -13.98 0.12
C LEU A 184 29.99 -13.36 1.06
N ALA A 185 29.79 -12.05 1.01
CA ALA A 185 28.76 -11.37 1.79
C ALA A 185 27.36 -11.92 1.50
N LEU A 186 27.04 -12.20 0.23
CA LEU A 186 25.77 -12.76 -0.20
C LEU A 186 25.59 -14.20 0.32
N LEU A 187 26.61 -15.05 0.20
CA LEU A 187 26.60 -16.42 0.70
C LEU A 187 26.43 -16.46 2.22
N ILE A 188 27.13 -15.59 2.96
CA ILE A 188 26.94 -15.45 4.41
C ILE A 188 25.48 -15.12 4.71
N GLN A 189 24.88 -14.14 4.03
CA GLN A 189 23.49 -13.76 4.28
C GLN A 189 22.48 -14.88 3.98
N ILE A 190 22.74 -15.71 2.97
CA ILE A 190 21.87 -16.83 2.59
C ILE A 190 22.01 -18.00 3.57
N PHE A 191 23.23 -18.35 3.98
CA PHE A 191 23.49 -19.56 4.77
C PHE A 191 23.53 -19.32 6.28
N TRP A 192 23.86 -18.11 6.74
CA TRP A 192 23.96 -17.79 8.16
C TRP A 192 22.68 -18.03 8.98
N PRO A 193 21.46 -17.78 8.45
CA PRO A 193 20.23 -18.10 9.18
C PRO A 193 20.07 -19.59 9.56
N LYS A 194 20.83 -20.50 8.92
CA LYS A 194 20.90 -21.91 9.29
C LYS A 194 21.79 -22.18 10.50
N VAL A 195 22.74 -21.28 10.78
CA VAL A 195 23.68 -21.37 11.91
C VAL A 195 23.12 -20.69 13.14
N SER A 196 22.65 -19.44 12.99
CA SER A 196 22.07 -18.67 14.08
C SER A 196 20.86 -17.87 13.62
N LYS A 197 19.75 -17.99 14.37
CA LYS A 197 18.54 -17.18 14.18
C LYS A 197 18.56 -15.89 15.00
N LYS A 198 19.50 -15.77 15.95
CA LYS A 198 19.59 -14.61 16.86
C LYS A 198 20.41 -13.47 16.26
N ILE A 199 21.51 -13.78 15.58
CA ILE A 199 22.41 -12.78 14.99
C ILE A 199 22.10 -12.63 13.51
N PRO A 200 21.85 -11.41 13.00
CA PRO A 200 21.53 -11.20 11.59
C PRO A 200 22.71 -11.54 10.67
N GLY A 201 22.43 -12.21 9.55
CA GLY A 201 23.46 -12.54 8.55
C GLY A 201 24.13 -11.31 7.94
N SER A 202 23.42 -10.18 7.85
CA SER A 202 23.97 -8.91 7.34
C SER A 202 25.06 -8.35 8.24
N LEU A 203 24.92 -8.44 9.56
CA LEU A 203 25.93 -7.99 10.51
C LEU A 203 27.21 -8.84 10.39
N ILE A 204 27.04 -10.16 10.28
CA ILE A 204 28.17 -11.08 10.13
C ILE A 204 28.86 -10.88 8.79
N ALA A 205 28.10 -10.66 7.72
CA ALA A 205 28.66 -10.32 6.41
C ALA A 205 29.52 -9.05 6.50
N ILE A 206 29.05 -8.00 7.17
CA ILE A 206 29.84 -6.78 7.38
C ILE A 206 31.13 -7.08 8.14
N ILE A 207 31.05 -7.73 9.31
CA ILE A 207 32.22 -7.99 10.15
C ILE A 207 33.25 -8.82 9.37
N VAL A 208 32.83 -9.94 8.78
CA VAL A 208 33.74 -10.87 8.10
C VAL A 208 34.37 -10.22 6.87
N THR A 209 33.59 -9.54 6.02
CA THR A 209 34.14 -8.93 4.81
C THR A 209 35.01 -7.71 5.12
N THR A 210 34.67 -6.90 6.11
CA THR A 210 35.52 -5.80 6.58
C THR A 210 36.87 -6.30 7.07
N LEU A 211 36.90 -7.37 7.87
CA LEU A 211 38.17 -7.93 8.37
C LEU A 211 39.01 -8.50 7.21
N ILE A 212 38.39 -9.24 6.29
CA ILE A 212 39.09 -9.80 5.13
C ILE A 212 39.68 -8.70 4.23
N VAL A 213 38.91 -7.67 3.90
CA VAL A 213 39.38 -6.57 3.05
C VAL A 213 40.49 -5.79 3.75
N LYS A 214 40.31 -5.47 5.04
CA LYS A 214 41.30 -4.70 5.80
C LYS A 214 42.62 -5.44 6.02
N PHE A 215 42.58 -6.69 6.47
CA PHE A 215 43.80 -7.45 6.73
C PHE A 215 44.42 -8.03 5.45
N GLY A 216 43.62 -8.29 4.42
CA GLY A 216 44.08 -8.74 3.12
C GLY A 216 44.58 -7.62 2.21
N ASN A 217 44.44 -6.35 2.61
CA ASN A 217 44.72 -5.17 1.76
C ASN A 217 44.13 -5.29 0.35
N LEU A 218 42.89 -5.80 0.26
CA LEU A 218 42.25 -6.05 -1.03
C LEU A 218 41.85 -4.73 -1.69
N PRO A 219 41.99 -4.58 -3.03
CA PRO A 219 41.66 -3.37 -3.76
C PRO A 219 40.13 -3.24 -3.96
N VAL A 220 39.40 -3.08 -2.85
CA VAL A 220 37.94 -2.98 -2.81
C VAL A 220 37.55 -1.64 -2.20
N LYS A 221 36.72 -0.88 -2.91
CA LYS A 221 36.22 0.43 -2.45
C LYS A 221 35.39 0.24 -1.17
N THR A 222 35.70 1.02 -0.15
CA THR A 222 35.00 1.07 1.13
C THR A 222 34.15 2.34 1.24
N ILE A 223 33.30 2.41 2.27
CA ILE A 223 32.52 3.64 2.54
C ILE A 223 33.46 4.84 2.71
N GLY A 224 34.57 4.69 3.43
CA GLY A 224 35.50 5.79 3.71
C GLY A 224 36.23 6.32 2.47
N ASP A 225 36.32 5.52 1.40
CA ASP A 225 36.91 5.95 0.14
C ASP A 225 35.97 6.84 -0.69
N LEU A 226 34.66 6.71 -0.48
CA LEU A 226 33.62 7.37 -1.27
C LEU A 226 32.87 8.46 -0.51
N TYR A 227 32.80 8.36 0.82
CA TYR A 227 31.98 9.23 1.66
C TYR A 227 32.78 9.75 2.87
N THR A 228 32.60 11.03 3.16
CA THR A 228 33.10 11.63 4.40
C THR A 228 32.15 11.31 5.53
N ILE A 229 32.59 10.46 6.47
CA ILE A 229 31.77 10.09 7.63
C ILE A 229 31.85 11.17 8.69
N LYS A 230 30.69 11.69 9.09
CA LYS A 230 30.55 12.56 10.26
C LYS A 230 29.98 11.75 11.42
N ALA A 231 30.81 11.50 12.43
CA ALA A 231 30.34 11.01 13.72
C ALA A 231 29.89 12.20 14.55
N GLY A 232 28.60 12.29 14.87
CA GLY A 232 28.05 13.40 15.64
C GLY A 232 26.55 13.24 15.85
N LEU A 233 26.01 13.92 16.85
CA LEU A 233 24.56 13.96 17.02
C LEU A 233 23.91 14.61 15.79
N PRO A 234 22.69 14.20 15.40
CA PRO A 234 21.94 14.90 14.37
C PRO A 234 21.79 16.37 14.78
N GLU A 235 22.30 17.28 13.94
CA GLU A 235 22.18 18.71 14.18
C GLU A 235 20.90 19.24 13.54
N PHE A 236 20.29 20.22 14.20
CA PHE A 236 19.15 20.91 13.62
C PHE A 236 19.60 21.77 12.44
N SER A 237 19.05 21.50 11.26
CA SER A 237 19.32 22.26 10.04
C SER A 237 18.01 22.67 9.37
N MET A 238 17.81 23.98 9.22
CA MET A 238 16.72 24.50 8.40
C MET A 238 17.24 24.68 6.96
N PRO A 239 16.59 24.10 5.93
CA PRO A 239 17.03 24.30 4.56
C PRO A 239 16.79 25.75 4.14
N GLY A 240 17.59 26.26 3.20
CA GLY A 240 17.26 27.49 2.50
C GLY A 240 16.01 27.27 1.66
N VAL A 241 14.92 27.97 1.99
CA VAL A 241 13.63 27.82 1.30
C VAL A 241 13.43 28.99 0.34
N THR A 242 13.26 28.68 -0.95
CA THR A 242 12.80 29.64 -1.96
C THR A 242 11.40 29.26 -2.42
N PRO A 243 10.53 30.23 -2.79
CA PRO A 243 9.20 29.94 -3.33
C PRO A 243 9.24 29.00 -4.54
N GLU A 244 10.27 29.12 -5.38
CA GLU A 244 10.48 28.27 -6.55
C GLU A 244 10.74 26.81 -6.15
N LEU A 245 11.58 26.59 -5.13
CA LEU A 245 11.87 25.25 -4.63
C LEU A 245 10.61 24.62 -4.01
N ILE A 246 9.82 25.37 -3.24
CA ILE A 246 8.53 24.87 -2.71
C ILE A 246 7.65 24.37 -3.85
N SER A 247 7.47 25.18 -4.90
CA SER A 247 6.62 24.84 -6.05
C SER A 247 7.10 23.56 -6.76
N GLN A 248 8.40 23.44 -6.99
CA GLN A 248 9.01 22.25 -7.60
C GLN A 248 8.86 21.01 -6.71
N MET A 249 8.88 21.17 -5.38
CA MET A 249 8.82 20.06 -4.43
C MET A 249 7.40 19.57 -4.13
N ILE A 250 6.33 20.21 -4.63
CA ILE A 250 4.93 19.75 -4.42
C ILE A 250 4.73 18.31 -4.88
N SER A 251 5.13 17.99 -6.12
CA SER A 251 4.94 16.65 -6.69
C SER A 251 5.80 15.58 -5.99
N PRO A 252 7.13 15.80 -5.77
CA PRO A 252 7.94 14.93 -4.93
C PRO A 252 7.38 14.72 -3.51
N ALA A 253 6.94 15.80 -2.85
CA ALA A 253 6.37 15.75 -1.51
C ALA A 253 5.10 14.91 -1.45
N PHE A 254 4.19 15.09 -2.42
CA PHE A 254 2.99 14.28 -2.52
C PHE A 254 3.31 12.79 -2.68
N THR A 255 4.33 12.48 -3.49
CA THR A 255 4.79 11.11 -3.70
C THR A 255 5.32 10.49 -2.41
N ILE A 256 6.18 11.23 -1.71
CA ILE A 256 6.73 10.80 -0.42
C ILE A 256 5.60 10.56 0.58
N ALA A 257 4.62 11.47 0.66
CA ALA A 257 3.49 11.36 1.58
C ALA A 257 2.63 10.12 1.30
N ILE A 258 2.23 9.90 0.04
CA ILE A 258 1.42 8.73 -0.32
C ILE A 258 2.19 7.44 -0.08
N LEU A 259 3.47 7.38 -0.43
CA LEU A 259 4.28 6.18 -0.19
C LEU A 259 4.47 5.90 1.30
N ALA A 260 4.74 6.94 2.10
CA ALA A 260 4.86 6.83 3.55
C ALA A 260 3.56 6.33 4.17
N ALA A 261 2.40 6.85 3.73
CA ALA A 261 1.09 6.42 4.18
C ALA A 261 0.83 4.95 3.86
N ILE A 262 1.04 4.54 2.59
CA ILE A 262 0.82 3.17 2.11
C ILE A 262 1.68 2.18 2.88
N GLU A 263 3.00 2.38 2.89
CA GLU A 263 3.93 1.45 3.53
C GLU A 263 3.69 1.35 5.02
N SER A 264 3.45 2.49 5.70
CA SER A 264 3.23 2.45 7.14
C SER A 264 1.93 1.72 7.48
N LEU A 265 0.83 2.02 6.79
CA LEU A 265 -0.45 1.37 7.08
C LEU A 265 -0.45 -0.11 6.68
N LEU A 266 0.22 -0.50 5.60
CA LEU A 266 0.44 -1.92 5.26
C LEU A 266 1.26 -2.63 6.35
N SER A 267 2.32 -1.99 6.85
CA SER A 267 3.10 -2.50 7.97
C SER A 267 2.25 -2.63 9.24
N CYS A 268 1.35 -1.68 9.50
CA CYS A 268 0.42 -1.78 10.62
C CYS A 268 -0.51 -3.00 10.48
N VAL A 269 -1.12 -3.20 9.31
CA VAL A 269 -2.01 -4.36 9.04
C VAL A 269 -1.29 -5.70 9.23
N VAL A 270 -0.04 -5.80 8.77
CA VAL A 270 0.78 -7.00 9.00
C VAL A 270 1.05 -7.18 10.50
N SER A 271 1.44 -6.11 11.20
CA SER A 271 1.76 -6.16 12.61
C SER A 271 0.55 -6.46 13.51
N ASP A 272 -0.63 -5.98 13.14
CA ASP A 272 -1.91 -6.27 13.80
C ASP A 272 -2.21 -7.76 13.74
N THR A 273 -2.01 -8.38 12.57
CA THR A 273 -2.19 -9.83 12.39
C THR A 273 -1.22 -10.62 13.27
N MET A 274 0.02 -10.13 13.44
CA MET A 274 1.04 -10.81 14.25
C MET A 274 0.85 -10.63 15.77
N THR A 275 0.17 -9.57 16.19
CA THR A 275 0.00 -9.21 17.60
C THR A 275 -1.41 -9.47 18.13
N GLY A 276 -2.39 -9.63 17.24
CA GLY A 276 -3.81 -9.66 17.57
C GLY A 276 -4.36 -8.28 17.98
N SER A 277 -3.68 -7.18 17.63
CA SER A 277 -4.12 -5.82 17.95
C SER A 277 -4.80 -5.12 16.77
N HIS A 278 -5.26 -3.90 17.02
CA HIS A 278 -5.74 -2.98 15.98
C HIS A 278 -5.03 -1.63 16.07
N HIS A 279 -4.43 -1.21 14.96
CA HIS A 279 -3.87 0.12 14.82
C HIS A 279 -4.96 1.19 14.64
N SER A 280 -4.59 2.44 14.91
CA SER A 280 -5.36 3.63 14.50
C SER A 280 -4.73 4.23 13.25
N PRO A 281 -5.37 4.10 12.06
CA PRO A 281 -4.78 4.56 10.79
C PRO A 281 -4.45 6.05 10.79
N ASN A 282 -5.33 6.88 11.34
CA ASN A 282 -5.21 8.33 11.29
C ASN A 282 -4.15 8.86 12.27
N ALA A 283 -4.03 8.24 13.46
CA ALA A 283 -2.93 8.51 14.38
C ALA A 283 -1.57 8.10 13.76
N GLU A 284 -1.55 6.99 13.01
CA GLU A 284 -0.34 6.57 12.31
C GLU A 284 0.10 7.59 11.26
N LEU A 285 -0.82 8.12 10.45
CA LEU A 285 -0.48 9.18 9.49
C LEU A 285 0.08 10.43 10.15
N ILE A 286 -0.46 10.85 11.30
CA ILE A 286 0.07 12.00 12.05
C ILE A 286 1.47 11.69 12.60
N GLY A 287 1.67 10.50 13.19
CA GLY A 287 2.98 10.07 13.67
C GLY A 287 4.03 10.01 12.57
N GLN A 288 3.65 9.51 11.38
CA GLN A 288 4.49 9.54 10.18
C GLN A 288 4.80 10.96 9.73
N GLY A 289 3.82 11.85 9.75
CA GLY A 289 4.01 13.23 9.33
C GLY A 289 4.97 13.99 10.23
N VAL A 290 4.79 13.88 11.56
CA VAL A 290 5.72 14.46 12.53
C VAL A 290 7.10 13.81 12.41
N GLY A 291 7.17 12.49 12.28
CA GLY A 291 8.44 11.78 12.10
C GLY A 291 9.23 12.25 10.88
N ASN A 292 8.56 12.47 9.75
CA ASN A 292 9.22 12.97 8.53
C ASN A 292 9.67 14.43 8.64
N ILE A 293 8.87 15.31 9.24
CA ILE A 293 9.28 16.70 9.52
C ILE A 293 10.54 16.70 10.40
N MET A 294 10.51 15.94 11.50
CA MET A 294 11.64 15.89 12.43
C MET A 294 12.86 15.22 11.78
N SER A 295 12.69 14.16 10.99
CA SER A 295 13.79 13.56 10.23
C SER A 295 14.49 14.59 9.37
N ALA A 296 13.73 15.32 8.55
CA ALA A 296 14.27 16.33 7.64
C ALA A 296 15.00 17.47 8.38
N LEU A 297 14.42 17.97 9.48
CA LEU A 297 15.02 19.04 10.28
C LEU A 297 16.32 18.62 10.98
N PHE A 298 16.56 17.32 11.16
CA PHE A 298 17.78 16.77 11.76
C PHE A 298 18.69 16.10 10.72
N GLY A 299 18.57 16.50 9.45
CA GLY A 299 19.44 16.05 8.35
C GLY A 299 19.21 14.61 7.91
N GLY A 300 18.06 14.00 8.24
CA GLY A 300 17.62 12.72 7.75
C GLY A 300 16.97 12.78 6.37
N ILE A 301 16.56 11.61 5.90
CA ILE A 301 15.80 11.36 4.67
C ILE A 301 14.35 10.97 5.02
N PRO A 302 13.44 10.86 4.03
CA PRO A 302 12.11 10.33 4.26
C PRO A 302 12.07 8.98 4.98
N ALA A 303 11.10 8.82 5.86
CA ALA A 303 10.87 7.63 6.66
C ALA A 303 9.45 7.10 6.52
N THR A 304 9.32 5.80 6.76
CA THR A 304 8.02 5.15 6.96
C THR A 304 8.14 3.97 7.92
N GLY A 305 7.01 3.39 8.31
CA GLY A 305 6.96 2.11 9.01
C GLY A 305 7.48 0.98 8.13
N ALA A 306 8.39 0.16 8.67
CA ALA A 306 9.04 -0.90 7.89
C ALA A 306 8.58 -2.30 8.32
N ILE A 307 7.90 -3.00 7.42
CA ILE A 307 7.32 -4.35 7.66
C ILE A 307 8.36 -5.30 8.29
N ALA A 308 9.57 -5.36 7.73
CA ALA A 308 10.60 -6.30 8.21
C ALA A 308 11.10 -5.97 9.64
N ARG A 309 11.30 -4.68 9.97
CA ARG A 309 11.73 -4.25 11.30
C ARG A 309 10.62 -4.43 12.33
N THR A 310 9.39 -4.07 11.97
CA THR A 310 8.21 -4.29 12.81
C THR A 310 7.97 -5.78 13.06
N ALA A 311 8.08 -6.63 12.04
CA ALA A 311 7.97 -8.08 12.21
C ALA A 311 9.08 -8.64 13.11
N ALA A 312 10.32 -8.15 12.98
CA ALA A 312 11.41 -8.52 13.88
C ALA A 312 11.14 -8.06 15.32
N ASN A 313 10.60 -6.85 15.51
CA ASN A 313 10.20 -6.34 16.82
C ASN A 313 9.17 -7.28 17.48
N VAL A 314 8.11 -7.61 16.75
CA VAL A 314 7.04 -8.49 17.26
C VAL A 314 7.57 -9.90 17.57
N LYS A 315 8.45 -10.45 16.73
CA LYS A 315 9.06 -11.78 16.95
C LYS A 315 10.02 -11.83 18.14
N ASN A 316 10.68 -10.72 18.47
CA ASN A 316 11.60 -10.62 19.61
C ASN A 316 10.91 -10.14 20.90
N GLY A 317 9.58 -10.09 20.94
CA GLY A 317 8.80 -9.82 22.15
C GLY A 317 8.38 -8.36 22.34
N GLY A 318 8.69 -7.47 21.40
CA GLY A 318 8.18 -6.10 21.42
C GLY A 318 6.66 -6.08 21.31
N ARG A 319 6.00 -5.41 22.26
CA ARG A 319 4.53 -5.26 22.31
C ARG A 319 4.08 -3.84 22.58
N THR A 320 5.00 -2.91 22.82
CA THR A 320 4.66 -1.50 23.03
C THR A 320 5.56 -0.58 22.20
N PRO A 321 5.14 0.68 21.99
CA PRO A 321 5.96 1.64 21.24
C PRO A 321 7.30 1.95 21.91
N ILE A 322 7.47 1.60 23.19
CA ILE A 322 8.74 1.75 23.91
C ILE A 322 9.85 0.95 23.22
N ALA A 323 9.54 -0.23 22.65
CA ALA A 323 10.54 -1.00 21.91
C ALA A 323 11.12 -0.21 20.71
N GLY A 324 10.29 0.59 20.04
CA GLY A 324 10.71 1.48 18.95
C GLY A 324 11.49 2.71 19.42
N MET A 325 11.17 3.24 20.60
CA MET A 325 11.96 4.31 21.22
C MET A 325 13.35 3.80 21.66
N ILE A 326 13.42 2.59 22.25
CA ILE A 326 14.68 1.93 22.62
C ILE A 326 15.50 1.61 21.38
N HIS A 327 14.85 1.18 20.30
CA HIS A 327 15.49 1.00 19.00
C HIS A 327 16.19 2.28 18.53
N ALA A 328 15.50 3.42 18.56
CA ALA A 328 16.08 4.72 18.20
C ALA A 328 17.25 5.12 19.10
N ILE A 329 17.14 4.94 20.43
CA ILE A 329 18.23 5.22 21.37
C ILE A 329 19.43 4.31 21.11
N THR A 330 19.20 3.02 20.86
CA THR A 330 20.29 2.08 20.56
C THR A 330 21.00 2.45 19.27
N LEU A 331 20.27 2.86 18.23
CA LEU A 331 20.85 3.38 17.00
C LEU A 331 21.63 4.68 17.21
N MET A 332 21.18 5.56 18.11
CA MET A 332 21.93 6.76 18.48
C MET A 332 23.28 6.38 19.11
N LEU A 333 23.31 5.42 20.03
CA LEU A 333 24.56 4.93 20.62
C LEU A 333 25.47 4.31 19.56
N ILE A 334 24.93 3.47 18.69
CA ILE A 334 25.67 2.90 17.55
C ILE A 334 26.26 4.00 16.67
N LEU A 335 25.49 5.04 16.37
CA LEU A 335 25.96 6.15 15.55
C LEU A 335 27.12 6.90 16.22
N LEU A 336 27.07 7.12 17.53
CA LEU A 336 28.14 7.82 18.24
C LEU A 336 29.42 6.99 18.37
N PHE A 337 29.30 5.68 18.62
CA PHE A 337 30.45 4.84 18.94
C PHE A 337 30.98 3.99 17.77
N LEU A 338 30.10 3.52 16.88
CA LEU A 338 30.44 2.57 15.81
C LEU A 338 30.57 3.22 14.43
N MET A 339 30.02 4.41 14.21
CA MET A 339 30.07 5.09 12.90
C MET A 339 31.50 5.32 12.36
N PRO A 340 32.52 5.66 13.18
CA PRO A 340 33.90 5.77 12.69
C PRO A 340 34.42 4.47 12.04
N TYR A 341 33.99 3.32 12.55
CA TYR A 341 34.38 2.00 12.03
C TYR A 341 33.62 1.62 10.75
N ALA A 342 32.48 2.26 10.47
CA ALA A 342 31.73 2.00 9.25
C ALA A 342 32.49 2.42 7.99
N SER A 343 33.47 3.33 8.09
CA SER A 343 34.38 3.68 6.98
C SER A 343 35.04 2.46 6.36
N LEU A 344 35.25 1.40 7.13
CA LEU A 344 35.94 0.18 6.73
C LEU A 344 35.04 -0.83 6.01
N ILE A 345 33.73 -0.53 5.87
CA ILE A 345 32.78 -1.46 5.26
C ILE A 345 32.97 -1.47 3.74
N PRO A 346 33.20 -2.64 3.12
CA PRO A 346 33.28 -2.74 1.67
C PRO A 346 31.94 -2.41 1.00
N MET A 347 31.95 -1.63 -0.07
CA MET A 347 30.74 -1.26 -0.81
C MET A 347 30.03 -2.49 -1.39
N SER A 348 30.78 -3.51 -1.83
CA SER A 348 30.21 -4.77 -2.33
C SER A 348 29.45 -5.56 -1.27
N CYS A 349 29.80 -5.41 0.02
CA CYS A 349 29.03 -6.00 1.11
C CYS A 349 27.66 -5.33 1.24
N LEU A 350 27.59 -4.00 1.16
CA LEU A 350 26.32 -3.27 1.20
C LEU A 350 25.46 -3.58 -0.02
N ALA A 351 26.07 -3.69 -1.20
CA ALA A 351 25.40 -4.12 -2.41
C ALA A 351 24.77 -5.52 -2.24
N ALA A 352 25.51 -6.47 -1.67
CA ALA A 352 24.99 -7.80 -1.35
C ALA A 352 23.81 -7.75 -0.36
N ILE A 353 23.87 -6.87 0.65
CA ILE A 353 22.77 -6.64 1.60
C ILE A 353 21.52 -6.12 0.88
N LEU A 354 21.67 -5.15 -0.01
CA LEU A 354 20.54 -4.61 -0.76
C LEU A 354 19.98 -5.59 -1.81
N ILE A 355 20.82 -6.46 -2.38
CA ILE A 355 20.37 -7.55 -3.25
C ILE A 355 19.48 -8.53 -2.48
N ILE A 356 19.87 -8.96 -1.27
CA ILE A 356 19.00 -9.87 -0.47
C ILE A 356 17.72 -9.16 -0.02
N VAL A 357 17.79 -7.85 0.27
CA VAL A 357 16.61 -7.04 0.61
C VAL A 357 15.65 -6.97 -0.57
N GLY A 358 16.16 -6.66 -1.78
CA GLY A 358 15.38 -6.69 -3.01
C GLY A 358 14.77 -8.07 -3.25
N TYR A 359 15.54 -9.15 -3.10
CA TYR A 359 15.04 -10.52 -3.23
C TYR A 359 13.87 -10.81 -2.26
N ASN A 360 14.04 -10.49 -0.98
CA ASN A 360 13.03 -10.74 0.05
C ASN A 360 11.78 -9.87 -0.14
N MET A 361 11.95 -8.60 -0.52
CA MET A 361 10.85 -7.67 -0.75
C MET A 361 10.08 -7.98 -2.04
N SER A 362 10.72 -8.54 -3.06
CA SER A 362 10.08 -8.83 -4.35
C SER A 362 8.79 -9.65 -4.18
N GLY A 363 8.73 -10.53 -3.17
CA GLY A 363 7.58 -11.43 -3.00
C GLY A 363 7.29 -12.24 -4.27
N TRP A 364 8.33 -12.56 -5.06
CA TRP A 364 8.19 -13.15 -6.40
C TRP A 364 7.28 -14.39 -6.43
N ARG A 365 7.27 -15.19 -5.36
CA ARG A 365 6.38 -16.35 -5.22
C ARG A 365 4.90 -15.93 -5.19
N ASN A 366 4.59 -14.84 -4.50
CA ASN A 366 3.24 -14.26 -4.45
C ASN A 366 2.85 -13.65 -5.79
N VAL A 367 3.78 -12.98 -6.50
CA VAL A 367 3.55 -12.51 -7.88
C VAL A 367 3.20 -13.67 -8.80
N VAL A 368 4.00 -14.75 -8.79
CA VAL A 368 3.75 -15.95 -9.59
C VAL A 368 2.42 -16.61 -9.20
N HIS A 369 2.09 -16.65 -7.91
CA HIS A 369 0.81 -17.18 -7.45
C HIS A 369 -0.36 -16.37 -8.00
N ILE A 370 -0.33 -15.03 -7.89
CA ILE A 370 -1.37 -14.14 -8.43
C ILE A 370 -1.50 -14.31 -9.94
N ILE A 371 -0.40 -14.37 -10.69
CA ILE A 371 -0.42 -14.58 -12.14
C ILE A 371 -1.10 -15.92 -12.50
N LYS A 372 -0.95 -16.95 -11.67
CA LYS A 372 -1.55 -18.26 -11.90
C LYS A 372 -3.00 -18.39 -11.44
N THR A 373 -3.45 -17.63 -10.45
CA THR A 373 -4.76 -17.84 -9.79
C THR A 373 -5.75 -16.69 -9.95
N ALA A 374 -5.30 -15.46 -10.22
CA ALA A 374 -6.16 -14.30 -10.24
C ALA A 374 -6.89 -14.10 -11.58
N PRO A 375 -8.03 -13.39 -11.60
CA PRO A 375 -8.69 -12.96 -12.83
C PRO A 375 -7.75 -12.17 -13.75
N LYS A 376 -7.96 -12.26 -15.08
CA LYS A 376 -7.14 -11.55 -16.07
C LYS A 376 -7.06 -10.03 -15.84
N SER A 377 -8.13 -9.42 -15.34
CA SER A 377 -8.19 -8.00 -14.98
C SER A 377 -7.20 -7.65 -13.86
N ASP A 378 -7.14 -8.47 -12.82
CA ASP A 378 -6.26 -8.28 -11.67
C ASP A 378 -4.78 -8.51 -12.07
N ILE A 379 -4.53 -9.49 -12.94
CA ILE A 379 -3.20 -9.73 -13.54
C ILE A 379 -2.74 -8.53 -14.37
N ALA A 380 -3.62 -7.93 -15.17
CA ALA A 380 -3.28 -6.75 -15.97
C ALA A 380 -2.87 -5.57 -15.10
N VAL A 381 -3.60 -5.30 -14.01
CA VAL A 381 -3.26 -4.25 -13.03
C VAL A 381 -1.88 -4.51 -12.40
N LEU A 382 -1.61 -5.76 -11.99
CA LEU A 382 -0.33 -6.16 -11.42
C LEU A 382 0.84 -5.89 -12.39
N LEU A 383 0.74 -6.38 -13.62
CA LEU A 383 1.80 -6.27 -14.62
C LEU A 383 2.03 -4.81 -15.02
N ILE A 384 0.97 -4.04 -15.28
CA ILE A 384 1.09 -2.62 -15.63
C ILE A 384 1.74 -1.84 -14.51
N THR A 385 1.32 -2.07 -13.26
CA THR A 385 1.94 -1.39 -12.10
C THR A 385 3.41 -1.75 -11.99
N LEU A 386 3.77 -3.03 -12.15
CA LEU A 386 5.16 -3.49 -12.13
C LEU A 386 6.00 -2.82 -13.22
N PHE A 387 5.55 -2.87 -14.48
CA PHE A 387 6.28 -2.29 -15.60
C PHE A 387 6.43 -0.78 -15.48
N LEU A 388 5.37 -0.07 -15.09
CA LEU A 388 5.44 1.39 -14.90
C LEU A 388 6.38 1.76 -13.75
N THR A 389 6.40 0.99 -12.66
CA THR A 389 7.31 1.23 -11.53
C THR A 389 8.78 1.05 -11.93
N VAL A 390 9.07 0.07 -12.80
CA VAL A 390 10.43 -0.19 -13.27
C VAL A 390 10.88 0.82 -14.33
N LEU A 391 10.03 1.13 -15.30
CA LEU A 391 10.42 1.92 -16.48
C LEU A 391 10.27 3.42 -16.31
N PHE A 392 9.39 3.87 -15.42
CA PHE A 392 9.13 5.27 -15.15
C PHE A 392 9.29 5.51 -13.65
N ASP A 393 8.24 5.94 -12.97
CA ASP A 393 8.24 6.16 -11.54
C ASP A 393 7.05 5.48 -10.85
N LEU A 394 7.13 5.45 -9.51
CA LEU A 394 6.12 4.88 -8.64
C LEU A 394 4.79 5.63 -8.69
N VAL A 395 4.80 6.96 -8.88
CA VAL A 395 3.59 7.80 -8.89
C VAL A 395 2.73 7.45 -10.08
N MET A 396 3.36 7.37 -11.24
CA MET A 396 2.79 6.97 -12.51
C MET A 396 2.21 5.56 -12.38
N ALA A 397 2.95 4.64 -11.77
CA ALA A 397 2.47 3.28 -11.53
C ALA A 397 1.20 3.25 -10.66
N ILE A 398 1.19 3.96 -9.53
CA ILE A 398 0.02 4.02 -8.63
C ILE A 398 -1.15 4.72 -9.33
N LYS A 399 -0.91 5.86 -10.00
CA LYS A 399 -1.95 6.64 -10.71
C LYS A 399 -2.64 5.79 -11.78
N PHE A 400 -1.88 5.19 -12.68
CA PHE A 400 -2.43 4.39 -13.77
C PHE A 400 -3.01 3.07 -13.25
N GLY A 401 -2.34 2.43 -12.28
CA GLY A 401 -2.83 1.21 -11.63
C GLY A 401 -4.18 1.42 -10.95
N MET A 402 -4.36 2.53 -10.22
CA MET A 402 -5.61 2.87 -9.54
C MET A 402 -6.74 3.20 -10.53
N ILE A 403 -6.45 4.00 -11.57
CA ILE A 403 -7.43 4.33 -12.61
C ILE A 403 -7.91 3.05 -13.31
N LEU A 404 -6.97 2.18 -13.70
CA LEU A 404 -7.30 0.92 -14.35
C LEU A 404 -8.08 -0.01 -13.42
N ALA A 405 -7.67 -0.13 -12.16
CA ALA A 405 -8.37 -0.96 -11.18
C ALA A 405 -9.79 -0.46 -10.92
N ALA A 406 -9.99 0.86 -10.79
CA ALA A 406 -11.31 1.46 -10.64
C ALA A 406 -12.19 1.20 -11.86
N PHE A 407 -11.65 1.38 -13.07
CA PHE A 407 -12.38 1.09 -14.31
C PHE A 407 -12.76 -0.40 -14.42
N LEU A 408 -11.83 -1.31 -14.13
CA LEU A 408 -12.09 -2.75 -14.17
C LEU A 408 -13.09 -3.20 -13.10
N PHE A 409 -13.07 -2.56 -11.93
CA PHE A 409 -14.05 -2.77 -10.87
C PHE A 409 -15.45 -2.31 -11.32
N LEU A 410 -15.56 -1.11 -11.90
CA LEU A 410 -16.81 -0.60 -12.46
C LEU A 410 -17.37 -1.53 -13.54
N LYS A 411 -16.50 -1.98 -14.46
CA LYS A 411 -16.89 -2.95 -15.49
C LYS A 411 -17.41 -4.25 -14.88
N ARG A 412 -16.69 -4.82 -13.90
CA ARG A 412 -17.10 -6.06 -13.22
C ARG A 412 -18.46 -5.91 -12.53
N MET A 413 -18.72 -4.76 -11.89
CA MET A 413 -20.01 -4.46 -11.28
C MET A 413 -21.12 -4.29 -12.31
N SER A 414 -20.80 -3.73 -13.48
CA SER A 414 -21.72 -3.61 -14.61
C SER A 414 -22.08 -4.98 -15.19
N ASP A 415 -21.09 -5.85 -15.40
CA ASP A 415 -21.30 -7.17 -16.01
C ASP A 415 -22.10 -8.12 -15.09
N ILE A 416 -22.04 -7.92 -13.76
CA ILE A 416 -22.86 -8.65 -12.79
C ILE A 416 -24.31 -8.19 -12.83
N ALA A 417 -24.54 -6.92 -13.17
CA ALA A 417 -25.88 -6.37 -13.24
C ALA A 417 -26.64 -7.01 -14.41
N ASN A 418 -27.57 -7.89 -14.08
CA ASN A 418 -28.33 -8.66 -15.05
C ASN A 418 -29.78 -8.71 -14.61
N VAL A 419 -30.69 -8.61 -15.58
CA VAL A 419 -32.11 -8.81 -15.38
C VAL A 419 -32.46 -10.22 -15.83
N ARG A 420 -33.04 -11.02 -14.94
CA ARG A 420 -33.55 -12.36 -15.30
C ARG A 420 -35.06 -12.36 -15.19
N GLN A 421 -35.72 -12.88 -16.21
CA GLN A 421 -37.15 -13.21 -16.13
C GLN A 421 -37.33 -14.36 -15.15
N TRP A 422 -38.27 -14.21 -14.23
CA TRP A 422 -38.67 -15.29 -13.33
C TRP A 422 -39.52 -16.27 -14.13
N VAL A 423 -39.08 -17.53 -14.22
CA VAL A 423 -39.84 -18.60 -14.91
C VAL A 423 -40.95 -19.09 -13.99
N ASP A 424 -42.19 -19.07 -14.45
CA ASP A 424 -43.34 -19.56 -13.68
C ASP A 424 -43.24 -21.08 -13.47
N LYS A 425 -43.80 -21.55 -12.34
CA LYS A 425 -43.83 -22.96 -11.97
C LYS A 425 -44.69 -23.80 -12.94
N SER A 426 -45.56 -23.17 -13.73
CA SER A 426 -46.46 -23.84 -14.70
C SER A 426 -45.81 -24.19 -16.03
N ASP A 427 -44.66 -23.59 -16.38
CA ASP A 427 -44.07 -23.69 -17.73
C ASP A 427 -42.89 -24.64 -17.82
N SER A 428 -42.55 -25.39 -16.75
CA SER A 428 -41.47 -26.37 -16.82
C SER A 428 -41.61 -27.53 -15.83
N ASP A 429 -41.85 -28.73 -16.36
CA ASP A 429 -41.83 -29.99 -15.59
C ASP A 429 -40.40 -30.34 -15.10
N GLU A 430 -39.36 -29.73 -15.68
CA GLU A 430 -37.96 -30.11 -15.46
C GLU A 430 -37.25 -29.32 -14.33
N TYR A 431 -37.78 -28.16 -13.91
CA TYR A 431 -37.16 -27.30 -12.89
C TYR A 431 -37.84 -27.36 -11.50
N ALA A 432 -38.79 -28.27 -11.30
CA ALA A 432 -39.57 -28.42 -10.07
C ALA A 432 -38.77 -28.85 -8.82
N LEU A 433 -37.48 -29.13 -8.96
CA LEU A 433 -36.59 -29.62 -7.88
C LEU A 433 -35.87 -28.51 -7.09
N ASN A 434 -35.97 -27.23 -7.47
CA ASN A 434 -35.47 -26.10 -6.65
C ASN A 434 -36.66 -25.25 -6.14
N SER A 435 -36.86 -25.28 -4.83
CA SER A 435 -38.12 -25.03 -4.12
C SER A 435 -38.58 -23.56 -3.92
N ASP A 436 -38.14 -22.60 -4.72
CA ASP A 436 -38.46 -21.16 -4.51
C ASP A 436 -39.44 -20.55 -5.52
N PHE A 437 -39.83 -21.29 -6.57
CA PHE A 437 -40.75 -20.78 -7.61
C PHE A 437 -42.21 -20.80 -7.13
N LYS A 438 -42.86 -19.63 -7.18
CA LYS A 438 -44.28 -19.42 -6.80
C LYS A 438 -45.13 -19.26 -8.06
N SER A 439 -46.41 -19.62 -7.97
CA SER A 439 -47.37 -19.46 -9.07
C SER A 439 -47.59 -17.98 -9.36
N VAL A 440 -47.25 -17.58 -10.58
CA VAL A 440 -47.41 -16.21 -11.08
C VAL A 440 -48.80 -16.07 -11.71
N PRO A 441 -49.55 -14.97 -11.43
CA PRO A 441 -50.83 -14.73 -12.10
C PRO A 441 -50.68 -14.64 -13.62
N LYS A 442 -51.69 -15.13 -14.37
CA LYS A 442 -51.61 -15.20 -15.84
C LYS A 442 -51.44 -13.84 -16.52
N ASN A 443 -51.92 -12.77 -15.90
CA ASN A 443 -51.80 -11.38 -16.35
C ASN A 443 -50.47 -10.69 -15.96
N THR A 444 -49.60 -11.39 -15.23
CA THR A 444 -48.40 -10.82 -14.59
C THR A 444 -47.11 -11.37 -15.20
N ILE A 445 -46.08 -10.51 -15.28
CA ILE A 445 -44.70 -10.91 -15.55
C ILE A 445 -43.84 -10.47 -14.37
N VAL A 446 -42.91 -11.33 -13.96
CA VAL A 446 -41.99 -11.04 -12.86
C VAL A 446 -40.56 -11.04 -13.40
N TYR A 447 -39.84 -9.95 -13.15
CA TYR A 447 -38.41 -9.84 -13.43
C TYR A 447 -37.65 -9.62 -12.13
N GLU A 448 -36.51 -10.29 -11.99
CA GLU A 448 -35.59 -10.08 -10.88
C GLU A 448 -34.32 -9.39 -11.38
N ILE A 449 -33.97 -8.29 -10.72
CA ILE A 449 -32.73 -7.55 -10.99
C ILE A 449 -31.66 -8.02 -10.01
N PHE A 450 -30.51 -8.37 -10.57
CA PHE A 450 -29.29 -8.66 -9.85
C PHE A 450 -28.30 -7.52 -10.06
N GLY A 451 -27.52 -7.18 -9.03
CA GLY A 451 -26.44 -6.19 -9.12
C GLY A 451 -26.90 -4.75 -8.90
N ALA A 452 -25.93 -3.84 -8.83
CA ALA A 452 -26.21 -2.42 -8.63
C ALA A 452 -26.81 -1.80 -9.91
N LEU A 453 -27.85 -0.98 -9.76
CA LEU A 453 -28.47 -0.25 -10.86
C LEU A 453 -27.77 1.10 -11.06
N PHE A 454 -26.86 1.16 -12.02
CA PHE A 454 -26.16 2.38 -12.40
C PHE A 454 -26.07 2.51 -13.92
N PHE A 455 -25.53 3.63 -14.43
CA PHE A 455 -25.46 3.93 -15.87
C PHE A 455 -24.99 2.77 -16.78
N GLY A 456 -24.10 1.89 -16.30
CA GLY A 456 -23.61 0.74 -17.08
C GLY A 456 -24.59 -0.44 -17.22
N ALA A 457 -25.63 -0.50 -16.40
CA ALA A 457 -26.50 -1.66 -16.21
C ALA A 457 -27.96 -1.46 -16.68
N THR A 458 -28.32 -0.27 -17.17
CA THR A 458 -29.72 0.10 -17.44
C THR A 458 -30.27 -0.39 -18.78
N LYS A 459 -29.40 -0.75 -19.72
CA LYS A 459 -29.81 -1.15 -21.09
C LYS A 459 -30.69 -2.40 -21.12
N ASP A 460 -30.40 -3.37 -20.25
CA ASP A 460 -31.17 -4.62 -20.21
C ASP A 460 -32.55 -4.42 -19.59
N LEU A 461 -32.72 -3.36 -18.77
CA LEU A 461 -33.97 -3.05 -18.09
C LEU A 461 -35.06 -2.57 -19.05
N LEU A 462 -34.69 -1.89 -20.15
CA LEU A 462 -35.64 -1.38 -21.13
C LEU A 462 -36.15 -2.46 -22.11
N ASN A 463 -35.44 -3.58 -22.23
CA ASN A 463 -35.82 -4.69 -23.12
C ASN A 463 -36.88 -5.64 -22.51
N ILE A 464 -37.24 -5.43 -21.24
CA ILE A 464 -38.10 -6.28 -20.41
C ILE A 464 -39.56 -6.40 -20.91
N VAL A 465 -40.06 -5.46 -21.71
CA VAL A 465 -41.52 -5.22 -21.83
C VAL A 465 -42.19 -5.89 -23.05
N ASN A 466 -41.66 -6.94 -23.66
CA ASN A 466 -42.15 -7.42 -24.98
C ASN A 466 -43.20 -8.55 -25.01
N GLU A 467 -43.99 -8.78 -23.96
CA GLU A 467 -45.03 -9.83 -23.97
C GLU A 467 -46.46 -9.27 -24.09
N GLU A 468 -47.19 -9.71 -25.12
CA GLU A 468 -48.60 -9.36 -25.36
C GLU A 468 -49.54 -10.08 -24.36
N GLY A 469 -50.59 -9.39 -23.90
CA GLY A 469 -51.62 -9.96 -23.02
C GLY A 469 -51.35 -9.87 -21.50
N LYS A 470 -50.23 -9.26 -21.09
CA LYS A 470 -49.87 -9.04 -19.68
C LYS A 470 -50.13 -7.58 -19.28
N ASN A 471 -50.73 -7.34 -18.11
CA ASN A 471 -51.08 -6.01 -17.62
C ASN A 471 -50.40 -5.63 -16.28
N VAL A 472 -49.62 -6.51 -15.67
CA VAL A 472 -48.83 -6.23 -14.46
C VAL A 472 -47.37 -6.65 -14.67
N LEU A 473 -46.45 -5.75 -14.33
CA LEU A 473 -45.00 -6.00 -14.28
C LEU A 473 -44.53 -5.92 -12.82
N ILE A 474 -44.07 -7.03 -12.26
CA ILE A 474 -43.40 -7.05 -10.95
C ILE A 474 -41.89 -7.03 -11.16
N LEU A 475 -41.22 -6.08 -10.52
CA LEU A 475 -39.78 -5.97 -10.49
C LEU A 475 -39.26 -6.27 -9.08
N ARG A 476 -38.57 -7.40 -8.95
CA ARG A 476 -37.92 -7.82 -7.70
C ARG A 476 -36.53 -7.23 -7.60
N MET A 477 -36.33 -6.41 -6.57
CA MET A 477 -35.10 -5.66 -6.32
C MET A 477 -34.29 -6.19 -5.13
N ARG A 478 -34.59 -7.41 -4.66
CA ARG A 478 -33.92 -8.02 -3.49
C ARG A 478 -32.40 -8.00 -3.61
N ASN A 479 -31.91 -8.28 -4.82
CA ASN A 479 -30.47 -8.37 -5.13
C ASN A 479 -29.91 -7.08 -5.73
N VAL A 480 -30.57 -5.94 -5.52
CA VAL A 480 -30.12 -4.60 -5.92
C VAL A 480 -29.58 -3.87 -4.69
N PRO A 481 -28.27 -3.95 -4.39
CA PRO A 481 -27.69 -3.36 -3.19
C PRO A 481 -27.61 -1.83 -3.26
N ALA A 482 -27.50 -1.27 -4.47
CA ALA A 482 -27.33 0.17 -4.68
C ALA A 482 -27.95 0.62 -6.01
N MET A 483 -28.37 1.89 -6.05
CA MET A 483 -28.89 2.57 -7.24
C MET A 483 -28.39 4.01 -7.31
N ASP A 484 -27.96 4.45 -8.50
CA ASP A 484 -27.61 5.85 -8.78
C ASP A 484 -28.73 6.60 -9.51
N ILE A 485 -28.47 7.85 -9.91
CA ILE A 485 -29.46 8.67 -10.62
C ILE A 485 -29.82 8.08 -12.00
N SER A 486 -28.85 7.51 -12.71
CA SER A 486 -29.10 6.89 -14.02
C SER A 486 -29.91 5.60 -13.91
N GLY A 487 -29.69 4.81 -12.86
CA GLY A 487 -30.53 3.66 -12.52
C GLY A 487 -31.98 4.06 -12.22
N LEU A 488 -32.16 5.18 -11.52
CA LEU A 488 -33.49 5.75 -11.28
C LEU A 488 -34.13 6.26 -12.58
N GLU A 489 -33.40 6.99 -13.42
CA GLU A 489 -33.90 7.48 -14.73
C GLU A 489 -34.39 6.32 -15.60
N ALA A 490 -33.67 5.19 -15.61
CA ALA A 490 -34.10 4.00 -16.33
C ALA A 490 -35.40 3.39 -15.76
N LEU A 491 -35.60 3.43 -14.44
CA LEU A 491 -36.87 3.03 -13.83
C LEU A 491 -38.00 4.01 -14.13
N GLU A 492 -37.71 5.31 -14.23
CA GLU A 492 -38.68 6.32 -14.67
C GLU A 492 -39.10 6.11 -16.12
N GLU A 493 -38.14 5.80 -16.99
CA GLU A 493 -38.40 5.45 -18.39
C GLU A 493 -39.25 4.17 -18.48
N LEU A 494 -38.89 3.12 -17.73
CA LEU A 494 -39.68 1.89 -17.64
C LEU A 494 -41.11 2.16 -17.15
N LEU A 495 -41.28 2.95 -16.09
CA LEU A 495 -42.60 3.36 -15.59
C LEU A 495 -43.40 4.11 -16.67
N GLY A 496 -42.74 4.97 -17.45
CA GLY A 496 -43.33 5.65 -18.60
C GLY A 496 -43.80 4.68 -19.68
N ILE A 497 -43.01 3.65 -19.99
CA ILE A 497 -43.38 2.57 -20.93
C ILE A 497 -44.59 1.78 -20.41
N CYS A 498 -44.57 1.39 -19.13
CA CYS A 498 -45.69 0.69 -18.49
C CYS A 498 -46.99 1.51 -18.58
N LYS A 499 -46.94 2.81 -18.26
CA LYS A 499 -48.11 3.70 -18.35
C LYS A 499 -48.65 3.81 -19.77
N LYS A 500 -47.79 3.95 -20.79
CA LYS A 500 -48.21 3.99 -22.21
C LYS A 500 -48.89 2.69 -22.66
N ARG A 501 -48.53 1.55 -22.07
CA ARG A 501 -49.09 0.22 -22.40
C ARG A 501 -50.23 -0.22 -21.46
N ASN A 502 -50.73 0.66 -20.59
CA ASN A 502 -51.71 0.31 -19.54
C ASN A 502 -51.27 -0.85 -18.63
N MET A 503 -49.96 -0.98 -18.38
CA MET A 503 -49.41 -1.92 -17.42
C MET A 503 -49.15 -1.26 -16.07
N THR A 504 -49.39 -1.99 -14.98
CA THR A 504 -49.04 -1.54 -13.62
C THR A 504 -47.65 -2.05 -13.24
N LEU A 505 -46.75 -1.16 -12.84
CA LEU A 505 -45.43 -1.50 -12.32
C LEU A 505 -45.49 -1.68 -10.80
N ILE A 506 -45.09 -2.85 -10.30
CA ILE A 506 -44.99 -3.18 -8.88
C ILE A 506 -43.52 -3.48 -8.54
N LEU A 507 -43.02 -2.91 -7.45
CA LEU A 507 -41.67 -3.15 -6.95
C LEU A 507 -41.73 -4.02 -5.69
N SER A 508 -40.82 -5.00 -5.57
CA SER A 508 -40.69 -5.82 -4.37
C SER A 508 -39.26 -5.86 -3.83
N HIS A 509 -39.12 -5.96 -2.50
CA HIS A 509 -37.83 -6.06 -1.81
C HIS A 509 -36.85 -4.92 -2.13
N VAL A 510 -37.33 -3.69 -2.19
CA VAL A 510 -36.46 -2.53 -2.40
C VAL A 510 -35.58 -2.33 -1.17
N ASN A 511 -34.25 -2.43 -1.35
CA ASN A 511 -33.29 -2.22 -0.27
C ASN A 511 -33.26 -0.75 0.21
N GLU A 512 -32.68 -0.51 1.38
CA GLU A 512 -32.71 0.81 2.05
C GLU A 512 -32.09 1.94 1.20
N GLN A 513 -30.94 1.70 0.54
CA GLN A 513 -30.30 2.75 -0.28
C GLN A 513 -31.13 3.09 -1.53
N PRO A 514 -31.58 2.13 -2.37
CA PRO A 514 -32.47 2.45 -3.48
C PRO A 514 -33.77 3.12 -3.04
N MET A 515 -34.36 2.70 -1.91
CA MET A 515 -35.60 3.28 -1.38
C MET A 515 -35.41 4.77 -1.06
N LYS A 516 -34.32 5.16 -0.38
CA LYS A 516 -34.00 6.57 -0.08
C LYS A 516 -33.83 7.41 -1.34
N VAL A 517 -33.23 6.84 -2.39
CA VAL A 517 -33.06 7.54 -3.69
C VAL A 517 -34.43 7.76 -4.35
N MET A 518 -35.28 6.72 -4.40
CA MET A 518 -36.64 6.81 -4.97
C MET A 518 -37.54 7.78 -4.20
N GLU A 519 -37.47 7.77 -2.87
CA GLU A 519 -38.24 8.66 -2.00
C GLU A 519 -37.85 10.12 -2.24
N LYS A 520 -36.54 10.42 -2.24
CA LYS A 520 -36.03 11.76 -2.48
C LYS A 520 -36.40 12.30 -3.86
N ALA A 521 -36.46 11.43 -4.86
CA ALA A 521 -36.84 11.80 -6.22
C ALA A 521 -38.36 11.86 -6.47
N GLY A 522 -39.19 11.49 -5.47
CA GLY A 522 -40.64 11.42 -5.61
C GLY A 522 -41.11 10.29 -6.54
N PHE A 523 -40.26 9.30 -6.83
CA PHE A 523 -40.60 8.17 -7.70
C PHE A 523 -41.70 7.30 -7.08
N ILE A 524 -41.71 7.18 -5.75
CA ILE A 524 -42.71 6.41 -5.00
C ILE A 524 -44.13 6.93 -5.28
N GLU A 525 -44.31 8.25 -5.31
CA GLU A 525 -45.61 8.86 -5.64
C GLU A 525 -45.97 8.65 -7.12
N LYS A 526 -44.99 8.73 -8.04
CA LYS A 526 -45.23 8.53 -9.47
C LYS A 526 -45.69 7.11 -9.81
N ALA A 527 -45.16 6.11 -9.11
CA ALA A 527 -45.48 4.69 -9.30
C ALA A 527 -46.67 4.21 -8.44
N GLY A 528 -47.05 4.96 -7.40
CA GLY A 528 -48.10 4.61 -6.43
C GLY A 528 -47.50 3.87 -5.23
N ARG A 529 -47.73 4.38 -4.02
CA ARG A 529 -47.17 3.83 -2.76
C ARG A 529 -47.58 2.37 -2.55
N GLU A 530 -48.81 2.04 -2.92
CA GLU A 530 -49.40 0.71 -2.85
C GLU A 530 -48.72 -0.32 -3.76
N ASN A 531 -47.91 0.13 -4.72
CA ASN A 531 -47.15 -0.73 -5.62
C ASN A 531 -45.72 -0.99 -5.11
N PHE A 532 -45.36 -0.51 -3.91
CA PHE A 532 -44.12 -0.85 -3.21
C PHE A 532 -44.40 -1.91 -2.15
N CYS A 533 -44.01 -3.15 -2.44
CA CYS A 533 -44.26 -4.29 -1.58
C CYS A 533 -42.99 -4.73 -0.84
N GLU A 534 -43.15 -5.08 0.44
CA GLU A 534 -42.02 -5.55 1.28
C GLU A 534 -41.40 -6.85 0.74
N ASN A 535 -42.23 -7.73 0.18
CA ASN A 535 -41.81 -9.03 -0.33
C ASN A 535 -42.57 -9.43 -1.60
N ILE A 536 -42.17 -10.55 -2.20
CA ILE A 536 -42.73 -11.04 -3.46
C ILE A 536 -44.16 -11.56 -3.27
N ASP A 537 -44.51 -12.09 -2.09
CA ASP A 537 -45.85 -12.58 -1.81
C ASP A 537 -46.89 -11.46 -1.85
N LYS A 538 -46.60 -10.35 -1.16
CA LYS A 538 -47.45 -9.15 -1.20
C LYS A 538 -47.53 -8.57 -2.61
N ALA A 539 -46.44 -8.60 -3.37
CA ALA A 539 -46.44 -8.13 -4.76
C ALA A 539 -47.32 -9.00 -5.68
N LEU A 540 -47.26 -10.33 -5.52
CA LEU A 540 -48.10 -11.27 -6.26
C LEU A 540 -49.58 -11.16 -5.85
N GLU A 541 -49.87 -10.97 -4.56
CA GLU A 541 -51.21 -10.73 -4.05
C GLU A 541 -51.79 -9.43 -4.62
N ARG A 542 -51.00 -8.34 -4.63
CA ARG A 542 -51.39 -7.08 -5.27
C ARG A 542 -51.66 -7.26 -6.76
N ALA A 543 -50.82 -8.01 -7.47
CA ALA A 543 -51.00 -8.28 -8.90
C ALA A 543 -52.32 -9.01 -9.20
N ARG A 544 -52.75 -9.95 -8.33
CA ARG A 544 -54.05 -10.62 -8.44
C ARG A 544 -55.24 -9.66 -8.28
N THR A 545 -55.10 -8.60 -7.47
CA THR A 545 -56.17 -7.59 -7.33
C THR A 545 -56.32 -6.70 -8.57
N LEU A 546 -55.34 -6.72 -9.46
CA LEU A 546 -55.30 -5.94 -10.71
C LEU A 546 -55.65 -6.80 -11.94
N ASP A 547 -55.95 -8.08 -11.73
CA ASP A 547 -56.47 -8.99 -12.74
C ASP A 547 -57.88 -8.53 -13.13
N LYS A 548 -58.07 -8.17 -14.39
CA LYS A 548 -59.35 -7.69 -14.95
C LYS A 548 -59.87 -8.69 -15.98
#